data_AF-W2I2Z7-F1
#
_entry.id   AF-W2I2Z7-F1
#
_cell.length_a   1.000
_cell.length_b   1.000
_cell.length_c   1.000
_cell.angle_alpha   90.00
_cell.angle_beta   90.00
_cell.angle_gamma   90.00
#
_symmetry.space_group_name_H-M   'P 1'
#
loop_
_entity.id
_entity.type
_entity.pdbx_description
1 polymer ?
#
loop_
_entity_poly.entity_id
_entity_poly.type
_entity_poly.pdbx_seq_one_letter_code
_entity_poly.pdbx_strand_id
1 'polypeptide(L)'
;VAEGYGVLSAKVEEPFSSKLPGQWRTEFDIYVKPSNNAKQKFEVIFQERTALQSQLQKIWDRARLRHNGQAAFELELVIYVPKPEAQSTLRRASAACIQEQLPSVAAFLREQQVEAGPASQRYMAVTQARLPDEAPKTILETSRSGSYNI
;
A
#
# COMPACT_ATOMS: atom_id res chain seq x y z
N VAL A 1 -22.87 -17.47 14.59
CA VAL A 1 -23.67 -16.23 14.74
C VAL A 1 -24.38 -16.15 16.09
N ALA A 2 -24.86 -17.28 16.64
CA ALA A 2 -25.51 -17.29 17.97
C ALA A 2 -24.66 -16.67 19.09
N GLU A 3 -23.33 -16.76 19.00
CA GLU A 3 -22.38 -16.27 20.00
C GLU A 3 -22.03 -14.77 19.87
N GLY A 4 -22.55 -14.07 18.85
CA GLY A 4 -22.39 -12.62 18.69
C GLY A 4 -21.05 -12.16 18.08
N TYR A 5 -20.88 -10.84 17.99
CA TYR A 5 -19.74 -10.19 17.33
C TYR A 5 -18.40 -10.45 18.05
N GLY A 6 -18.39 -10.50 19.39
CA GLY A 6 -17.16 -10.72 20.15
C GLY A 6 -16.46 -12.03 19.80
N VAL A 7 -17.21 -13.12 19.64
CA VAL A 7 -16.64 -14.41 19.20
C VAL A 7 -16.18 -14.35 17.74
N LEU A 8 -16.92 -13.67 16.87
CA LEU A 8 -16.49 -13.48 15.48
C LEU A 8 -15.15 -12.73 15.43
N SER A 9 -15.04 -11.65 16.20
CA SER A 9 -13.82 -10.83 16.30
C SER A 9 -12.64 -11.67 16.82
N ALA A 10 -12.82 -12.45 17.88
CA ALA A 10 -11.78 -13.33 18.40
C ALA A 10 -11.33 -14.41 17.38
N LYS A 11 -12.27 -14.98 16.61
CA LYS A 11 -11.96 -15.94 15.54
C LYS A 11 -11.23 -15.31 14.35
N VAL A 12 -11.36 -14.01 14.16
CA VAL A 12 -10.66 -13.26 13.12
C VAL A 12 -9.28 -12.81 13.63
N GLU A 13 -9.16 -12.47 14.91
CA GLU A 13 -7.92 -12.09 15.57
C GLU A 13 -6.88 -13.21 15.54
N GLU A 14 -7.28 -14.46 15.81
CA GLU A 14 -6.36 -15.60 15.85
C GLU A 14 -5.55 -15.81 14.54
N PRO A 15 -6.16 -15.92 13.35
CA PRO A 15 -5.42 -16.00 12.09
C PRO A 15 -4.75 -14.67 11.70
N PHE A 16 -5.26 -13.53 12.18
CA PHE A 16 -4.63 -12.24 11.96
C PHE A 16 -3.30 -12.14 12.69
N SER A 17 -3.27 -12.44 13.99
CA SER A 17 -2.07 -12.39 14.83
C SER A 17 -1.00 -13.38 14.38
N SER A 18 -1.38 -14.49 13.73
CA SER A 18 -0.44 -15.40 13.07
C SER A 18 0.28 -14.74 11.87
N LYS A 19 -0.42 -13.90 11.09
CA LYS A 19 0.14 -13.24 9.90
C LYS A 19 0.81 -11.89 10.21
N LEU A 20 0.26 -11.14 11.15
CA LEU A 20 0.67 -9.78 11.53
C LEU A 20 0.72 -9.67 13.06
N PRO A 21 1.73 -10.29 13.71
CA PRO A 21 1.82 -10.35 15.16
C PRO A 21 1.93 -8.95 15.77
N GLY A 22 1.17 -8.71 16.84
CA GLY A 22 1.19 -7.45 17.59
C GLY A 22 0.54 -6.25 16.90
N GLN A 23 -0.05 -6.45 15.70
CA GLN A 23 -0.70 -5.36 14.96
C GLN A 23 -2.22 -5.32 15.13
N TRP A 24 -2.81 -6.32 15.80
CA TRP A 24 -4.25 -6.35 16.05
C TRP A 24 -4.67 -5.15 16.92
N ARG A 25 -5.80 -4.56 16.56
CA ARG A 25 -6.38 -3.39 17.22
C ARG A 25 -7.88 -3.59 17.32
N THR A 26 -8.45 -3.35 18.49
CA THR A 26 -9.89 -3.54 18.74
C THR A 26 -10.74 -2.53 17.95
N GLU A 27 -10.12 -1.43 17.49
CA GLU A 27 -10.73 -0.40 16.67
C GLU A 27 -10.84 -0.79 15.18
N PHE A 28 -10.27 -1.92 14.75
CA PHE A 28 -10.39 -2.34 13.37
C PHE A 28 -11.82 -2.76 13.03
N ASP A 29 -12.36 -2.13 11.99
CA ASP A 29 -13.60 -2.57 11.38
C ASP A 29 -13.37 -3.88 10.60
N ILE A 30 -14.23 -4.86 10.87
CA ILE A 30 -14.30 -6.10 10.10
C ILE A 30 -15.29 -5.87 8.96
N TYR A 31 -14.80 -6.00 7.74
CA TYR A 31 -15.62 -5.90 6.54
C TYR A 31 -16.03 -7.28 6.04
N VAL A 32 -17.19 -7.33 5.41
CA VAL A 32 -17.68 -8.50 4.71
C VAL A 32 -17.85 -8.18 3.23
N LYS A 33 -17.44 -9.11 2.38
CA LYS A 33 -17.72 -9.05 0.94
C LYS A 33 -18.93 -9.93 0.62
N PRO A 34 -20.09 -9.36 0.25
CA PRO A 34 -21.31 -10.14 0.02
C PRO A 34 -21.30 -10.98 -1.27
N SER A 35 -20.27 -10.86 -2.11
CA SER A 35 -20.23 -11.49 -3.43
C SER A 35 -18.82 -11.71 -3.94
N ASN A 36 -18.49 -12.96 -4.30
CA ASN A 36 -17.19 -13.34 -4.84
C ASN A 36 -16.77 -12.61 -6.14
N ASN A 37 -17.72 -12.04 -6.90
CA ASN A 37 -17.43 -11.34 -8.17
C ASN A 37 -17.89 -9.87 -8.23
N ALA A 38 -18.32 -9.28 -7.10
CA ALA A 38 -18.64 -7.86 -7.09
C ALA A 38 -17.36 -7.04 -6.94
N LYS A 39 -17.14 -6.07 -7.84
CA LYS A 39 -16.06 -5.09 -7.70
C LYS A 39 -16.29 -4.31 -6.39
N GLN A 40 -15.50 -4.64 -5.37
CA GLN A 40 -15.21 -3.81 -4.19
C GLN A 40 -16.43 -3.31 -3.38
N LYS A 41 -17.52 -4.08 -3.31
CA LYS A 41 -18.60 -3.78 -2.35
C LYS A 41 -18.30 -4.49 -1.04
N PHE A 42 -17.66 -3.77 -0.13
CA PHE A 42 -17.41 -4.19 1.24
C PHE A 42 -18.41 -3.50 2.15
N GLU A 43 -19.01 -4.25 3.07
CA GLU A 43 -19.92 -3.72 4.09
C GLU A 43 -19.27 -3.94 5.46
N VAL A 44 -19.34 -2.95 6.36
CA VAL A 44 -18.88 -3.15 7.75
C VAL A 44 -19.83 -4.13 8.44
N ILE A 45 -19.27 -5.05 9.21
CA ILE A 45 -20.05 -5.98 10.03
C ILE A 45 -20.61 -5.26 11.24
N PHE A 46 -21.92 -5.37 11.46
CA PHE A 46 -22.53 -4.80 12.67
C PHE A 46 -22.06 -5.52 13.94
N GLN A 47 -21.74 -4.74 14.96
CA GLN A 47 -21.33 -5.29 16.26
C GLN A 47 -22.53 -5.75 17.11
N GLU A 48 -23.68 -5.10 16.94
CA GLU A 48 -24.91 -5.45 17.63
C GLU A 48 -25.45 -6.79 17.09
N ARG A 49 -25.83 -7.69 18.01
CA ARG A 49 -26.14 -9.10 17.72
C ARG A 49 -27.31 -9.26 16.74
N THR A 50 -28.40 -8.51 16.92
CA THR A 50 -29.60 -8.64 16.07
C THR A 50 -29.37 -8.06 14.68
N ALA A 51 -28.63 -6.97 14.58
CA ALA A 51 -28.20 -6.33 13.34
C ALA A 51 -27.22 -7.22 12.59
N LEU A 52 -26.24 -7.82 13.28
CA LEU A 52 -25.31 -8.79 12.72
C LEU A 52 -26.05 -9.98 12.11
N GLN A 53 -26.95 -10.58 12.87
CA GLN A 53 -27.73 -11.72 12.41
C GLN A 53 -28.59 -11.34 11.19
N SER A 54 -29.25 -10.19 11.24
CA SER A 54 -30.06 -9.68 10.14
C SER A 54 -29.22 -9.40 8.89
N GLN A 55 -28.02 -8.87 9.04
CA GLN A 55 -27.09 -8.62 7.93
C GLN A 55 -26.63 -9.93 7.29
N LEU A 56 -26.17 -10.89 8.10
CA LEU A 56 -25.73 -12.19 7.59
C LEU A 56 -26.86 -12.95 6.91
N GLN A 57 -28.08 -12.88 7.45
CA GLN A 57 -29.27 -13.47 6.82
C GLN A 57 -29.55 -12.83 5.46
N LYS A 58 -29.50 -11.49 5.35
CA LYS A 58 -29.67 -10.80 4.07
C LYS A 58 -28.60 -11.21 3.04
N ILE A 59 -27.35 -11.37 3.47
CA ILE A 59 -26.26 -11.81 2.60
C ILE A 59 -26.53 -13.25 2.12
N TRP A 60 -26.94 -14.13 3.03
CA TRP A 60 -27.31 -15.51 2.73
C TRP A 60 -28.49 -15.62 1.75
N ASP A 61 -29.55 -14.86 1.97
CA ASP A 61 -30.73 -14.86 1.10
C ASP A 61 -30.39 -14.37 -0.31
N ARG A 62 -29.51 -13.35 -0.43
CA ARG A 62 -29.00 -12.86 -1.72
C ARG A 62 -28.14 -13.91 -2.42
N ALA A 63 -27.41 -14.73 -1.68
CA ALA A 63 -26.61 -15.81 -2.26
C ALA A 63 -27.49 -16.94 -2.83
N ARG A 64 -28.62 -17.23 -2.19
CA ARG A 64 -29.60 -18.23 -2.66
C ARG A 64 -30.14 -17.93 -4.06
N LEU A 65 -30.23 -16.66 -4.45
CA LEU A 65 -30.76 -16.23 -5.74
C LEU A 65 -29.77 -16.41 -6.92
N ARG A 66 -28.61 -17.03 -6.70
CA ARG A 66 -27.56 -17.17 -7.73
C ARG A 66 -27.68 -18.47 -8.51
N HIS A 67 -27.11 -18.47 -9.71
CA HIS A 67 -27.13 -19.58 -10.67
C HIS A 67 -26.62 -20.92 -10.10
N ASN A 68 -25.69 -20.90 -9.15
CA ASN A 68 -25.15 -22.10 -8.48
C ASN A 68 -25.75 -22.33 -7.08
N GLY A 69 -26.80 -21.58 -6.72
CA GLY A 69 -27.48 -21.66 -5.43
C GLY A 69 -26.57 -21.39 -4.23
N GLN A 70 -26.91 -22.01 -3.09
CA GLN A 70 -26.18 -21.89 -1.81
C GLN A 70 -24.90 -22.74 -1.76
N ALA A 71 -24.71 -23.68 -2.68
CA ALA A 71 -23.63 -24.67 -2.63
C ALA A 71 -22.22 -24.06 -2.80
N ALA A 72 -22.13 -22.86 -3.35
CA ALA A 72 -20.88 -22.11 -3.54
C ALA A 72 -20.83 -20.81 -2.71
N PHE A 73 -21.60 -20.74 -1.61
CA PHE A 73 -21.59 -19.55 -0.76
C PHE A 73 -20.34 -19.53 0.13
N GLU A 74 -19.48 -18.55 -0.12
CA GLU A 74 -18.32 -18.24 0.71
C GLU A 74 -18.47 -16.81 1.24
N LEU A 75 -18.22 -16.64 2.54
CA LEU A 75 -18.18 -15.35 3.19
C LEU A 75 -16.72 -14.91 3.33
N GLU A 76 -16.31 -13.93 2.53
CA GLU A 76 -14.97 -13.36 2.63
C GLU A 76 -14.98 -12.20 3.63
N LEU A 77 -14.19 -12.33 4.70
CA LEU A 77 -13.96 -11.30 5.71
C LEU A 77 -12.66 -10.56 5.39
N VAL A 78 -12.69 -9.25 5.46
CA VAL A 78 -11.55 -8.39 5.13
C VAL A 78 -11.33 -7.39 6.24
N ILE A 79 -10.06 -7.16 6.59
CA ILE A 79 -9.66 -6.13 7.55
C ILE A 79 -8.69 -5.21 6.84
N TYR A 80 -8.94 -3.91 6.95
CA TYR A 80 -8.02 -2.91 6.43
C TYR A 80 -6.95 -2.62 7.48
N VAL A 81 -5.71 -2.98 7.18
CA VAL A 81 -4.55 -2.62 7.98
C VAL A 81 -3.85 -1.45 7.29
N PRO A 82 -3.84 -0.25 7.89
CA PRO A 82 -3.05 0.85 7.37
C PRO A 82 -1.60 0.40 7.27
N LYS A 83 -1.03 0.52 6.07
CA LYS A 83 0.41 0.30 5.91
C LYS A 83 1.11 1.34 6.78
N PRO A 84 2.03 0.95 7.69
CA PRO A 84 2.85 1.95 8.36
C PRO A 84 3.50 2.82 7.28
N GLU A 85 3.50 4.13 7.45
CA GLU A 85 4.12 5.05 6.50
C GLU A 85 5.58 4.66 6.32
N ALA A 86 5.85 3.81 5.33
CA ALA A 86 7.17 3.66 4.79
C ALA A 86 7.45 5.01 4.16
N GLN A 87 8.46 5.73 4.69
CA GLN A 87 9.07 6.84 3.97
C GLN A 87 9.31 6.32 2.56
N SER A 88 8.52 6.79 1.60
CA SER A 88 8.61 6.32 0.23
C SER A 88 10.01 6.65 -0.24
N THR A 89 10.83 5.61 -0.39
CA THR A 89 12.25 5.78 -0.76
C THR A 89 12.43 6.35 -2.16
N LEU A 90 11.34 6.44 -2.94
CA LEU A 90 11.32 6.96 -4.29
C LEU A 90 10.14 7.91 -4.47
N ARG A 91 10.44 9.21 -4.48
CA ARG A 91 9.52 10.28 -4.91
C ARG A 91 9.58 10.42 -6.44
N ARG A 92 8.51 10.94 -7.03
CA ARG A 92 8.53 11.37 -8.44
C ARG A 92 9.43 12.61 -8.54
N ALA A 93 10.47 12.55 -9.36
CA ALA A 93 11.26 13.74 -9.70
C ALA A 93 10.40 14.71 -10.54
N SER A 94 9.69 15.61 -9.86
CA SER A 94 8.93 16.68 -10.52
C SER A 94 9.88 17.72 -11.11
N ALA A 95 9.41 18.48 -12.11
CA ALA A 95 10.23 19.55 -12.69
C ALA A 95 10.68 20.58 -11.65
N ALA A 96 9.83 20.91 -10.67
CA ALA A 96 10.16 21.80 -9.57
C ALA A 96 11.27 21.23 -8.68
N CYS A 97 11.14 19.97 -8.23
CA CYS A 97 12.16 19.33 -7.42
C CYS A 97 13.50 19.20 -8.17
N ILE A 98 13.48 18.90 -9.47
CA ILE A 98 14.70 18.86 -10.28
C ILE A 98 15.35 20.25 -10.33
N GLN A 99 14.57 21.33 -10.51
CA GLN A 99 15.08 22.70 -10.54
C GLN A 99 15.68 23.13 -9.19
N GLU A 100 15.06 22.75 -8.08
CA GLU A 100 15.58 22.99 -6.73
C GLU A 100 16.90 22.25 -6.47
N GLN A 101 17.02 21.01 -6.97
CA GLN A 101 18.23 20.21 -6.77
C GLN A 101 19.40 20.60 -7.68
N LEU A 102 19.16 21.26 -8.81
CA LEU A 102 20.22 21.64 -9.77
C LEU A 102 21.35 22.50 -9.16
N PRO A 103 21.06 23.62 -8.46
CA PRO A 103 22.11 24.41 -7.80
C PRO A 103 22.85 23.62 -6.73
N SER A 104 22.11 22.80 -5.99
CA SER A 104 22.60 21.96 -4.88
C SER A 104 23.57 20.88 -5.36
N VAL A 105 23.31 20.29 -6.53
CA VAL A 105 24.17 19.31 -7.20
C VAL A 105 25.37 19.99 -7.84
N ALA A 106 25.18 21.16 -8.47
CA ALA A 106 26.29 21.93 -9.06
C ALA A 106 27.28 22.45 -8.01
N ALA A 107 26.82 22.81 -6.81
CA ALA A 107 27.70 23.15 -5.69
C ALA A 107 28.50 21.92 -5.21
N PHE A 108 27.82 20.80 -5.00
CA PHE A 108 28.44 19.54 -4.58
C PHE A 108 29.54 19.08 -5.57
N LEU A 109 29.27 19.13 -6.87
CA LEU A 109 30.27 18.73 -7.88
C LEU A 109 31.49 19.65 -7.91
N ARG A 110 31.32 20.96 -7.66
CA ARG A 110 32.44 21.90 -7.51
C ARG A 110 33.27 21.60 -6.26
N GLU A 111 32.61 21.32 -5.14
CA GLU A 111 33.29 20.94 -3.88
C GLU A 111 34.10 19.65 -4.04
N GLN A 112 33.55 18.68 -4.78
CA GLN A 112 34.23 17.41 -5.08
C GLN A 112 35.23 17.52 -6.25
N GLN A 113 35.45 18.72 -6.81
CA GLN A 113 36.34 18.97 -7.96
C GLN A 113 36.03 18.09 -9.19
N VAL A 114 34.76 17.73 -9.40
CA VAL A 114 34.31 16.92 -10.54
C VAL A 114 33.83 17.85 -11.66
N GLU A 115 34.49 17.79 -12.81
CA GLU A 115 34.07 18.50 -14.02
C GLU A 115 32.93 17.74 -14.73
N ALA A 116 31.73 17.86 -14.18
CA ALA A 116 30.53 17.26 -14.75
C ALA A 116 29.84 18.20 -15.74
N GLY A 117 29.67 17.74 -16.98
CA GLY A 117 28.92 18.48 -18.00
C GLY A 117 27.42 18.64 -17.69
N PRO A 118 26.69 19.51 -18.42
CA PRO A 118 25.27 19.81 -18.15
C PRO A 118 24.34 18.58 -18.12
N ALA A 119 24.65 17.55 -18.90
CA ALA A 119 23.89 16.30 -18.92
C ALA A 119 24.06 15.50 -17.62
N SER A 120 25.30 15.37 -17.13
CA SER A 120 25.63 14.65 -15.89
C SER A 120 25.03 15.36 -14.67
N GLN A 121 25.06 16.69 -14.63
CA GLN A 121 24.42 17.48 -13.58
C GLN A 121 22.90 17.26 -13.54
N ARG A 122 22.24 17.27 -14.70
CA ARG A 122 20.79 16.98 -14.79
C ARG A 122 20.46 15.56 -14.37
N TYR A 123 21.26 14.58 -14.78
CA TYR A 123 21.07 13.19 -14.37
C TYR A 123 21.17 13.02 -12.84
N MET A 124 22.18 13.64 -12.22
CA MET A 124 22.33 13.64 -10.76
C MET A 124 21.20 14.39 -10.06
N ALA A 125 20.75 15.53 -10.58
CA ALA A 125 19.61 16.26 -10.04
C ALA A 125 18.31 15.45 -10.10
N VAL A 126 18.07 14.72 -11.19
CA VAL A 126 16.92 13.80 -11.30
C VAL A 126 17.02 12.67 -10.29
N THR A 127 18.22 12.13 -10.05
CA THR A 127 18.43 11.08 -9.06
C THR A 127 18.19 11.60 -7.65
N GLN A 128 18.75 12.76 -7.32
CA GLN A 128 18.56 13.39 -6.01
C GLN A 128 17.10 13.79 -5.76
N ALA A 129 16.40 14.30 -6.78
CA ALA A 129 14.99 14.67 -6.68
C ALA A 129 14.04 13.46 -6.44
N ARG A 130 14.53 12.22 -6.56
CA ARG A 130 13.78 11.00 -6.20
C ARG A 130 14.01 10.58 -4.76
N LEU A 131 15.08 11.06 -4.13
CA LEU A 131 15.44 10.72 -2.77
C LEU A 131 14.77 11.69 -1.78
N PRO A 132 14.61 11.31 -0.51
CA PRO A 132 14.21 12.26 0.54
C PRO A 132 15.26 13.37 0.69
N ASP A 133 14.83 14.54 1.19
CA ASP A 133 15.67 15.75 1.26
C ASP A 133 16.95 15.56 2.11
N GLU A 134 16.92 14.62 3.06
CA GLU A 134 18.05 14.25 3.94
C GLU A 134 19.01 13.21 3.33
N ALA A 135 18.75 12.71 2.12
CA ALA A 135 19.57 11.66 1.54
C ALA A 135 20.96 12.18 1.12
N PRO A 136 22.04 11.47 1.50
CA PRO A 136 23.39 11.88 1.14
C PRO A 136 23.60 11.87 -0.37
N LYS A 137 24.15 12.96 -0.90
CA LYS A 137 24.56 13.04 -2.30
C LYS A 137 25.78 12.15 -2.52
N THR A 138 25.67 11.19 -3.42
CA THR A 138 26.78 10.32 -3.83
C THR A 138 27.08 10.56 -5.30
N ILE A 139 28.36 10.68 -5.66
CA ILE A 139 28.78 10.70 -7.06
C ILE A 139 28.54 9.28 -7.60
N LEU A 140 27.55 9.14 -8.47
CA LEU A 140 27.38 7.90 -9.21
C LEU A 140 28.42 7.91 -10.33
N GLU A 141 29.46 7.09 -10.21
CA GLU A 141 30.36 6.82 -11.33
C GLU A 141 29.53 6.23 -12.47
N THR A 142 29.39 6.97 -13.56
CA THR A 142 28.79 6.45 -14.79
C THR A 142 29.78 5.51 -15.48
N SER A 143 30.01 4.32 -14.92
CA SER A 143 30.62 3.22 -15.65
C SER A 143 29.54 2.46 -16.42
N ARG A 144 29.06 3.04 -17.52
CA ARG A 144 28.58 2.27 -18.67
C ARG A 144 29.12 2.91 -19.93
N SER A 145 30.40 2.61 -20.19
CA SER A 145 30.90 2.47 -21.55
C SER A 145 30.04 1.41 -22.24
N GLY A 146 28.97 1.86 -22.89
CA GLY A 146 28.23 1.09 -23.87
C GLY A 146 28.65 1.64 -25.22
N SER A 147 29.73 1.10 -25.78
CA SER A 147 30.10 1.33 -27.18
C SER A 147 28.96 0.85 -28.07
N TYR A 148 28.16 1.77 -28.60
CA TYR A 148 27.35 1.50 -29.78
C TYR A 148 28.29 1.58 -30.99
N ASN A 149 28.73 0.42 -31.46
CA ASN A 149 29.21 0.31 -32.83
C ASN A 149 28.00 0.34 -33.76
N ILE A 150 28.18 1.09 -34.86
CA ILE A 150 27.26 1.29 -35.99
C ILE A 150 26.85 -0.06 -36.60
#